data_AF-A0A367CEF9-F1
#
_entry.id   AF-A0A367CEF9-F1
#
_cell.length_a   1.000
_cell.length_b   1.000
_cell.length_c   1.000
_cell.angle_alpha   90.00
_cell.angle_beta   90.00
_cell.angle_gamma   90.00
#
_symmetry.space_group_name_H-M   'P 1'
#
loop_
_entity.id
_entity.type
_entity.pdbx_description
1 polymer ?
#
loop_
_entity_poly.entity_id
_entity_poly.type
_entity_poly.pdbx_seq_one_letter_code
_entity_poly.pdbx_strand_id
1 'polypeptide(L)'
;MTNKLSFQLEKKGFPVNIGEVEFFFGTTPEELTRFFDVQAEFDEKVKELKQQLKQIKNIEQPEKEDAIKIIALTKDLAKAEYDSLFGEGAFEKIYSVYPDAEQLIELFDPISFEIAEAIEKEALKRKDSVSKKKADLLKKKALKNKKKK
;
A
#
# COMPACT_ATOMS: atom_id res chain seq x y z
N MET A 1 36.03 5.88 27.74
CA MET A 1 35.11 6.48 26.76
C MET A 1 34.55 5.36 25.89
N THR A 2 33.33 4.92 26.15
CA THR A 2 32.71 3.81 25.40
C THR A 2 32.16 4.38 24.09
N ASN A 3 32.86 4.16 22.97
CA ASN A 3 32.38 4.56 21.65
C ASN A 3 31.08 3.81 21.33
N LYS A 4 29.94 4.51 21.47
CA LYS A 4 28.64 4.01 21.01
C LYS A 4 28.61 4.02 19.49
N LEU A 5 28.67 2.83 18.89
CA LEU A 5 28.32 2.63 17.49
C LEU A 5 26.81 2.84 17.33
N SER A 6 26.44 3.89 16.63
CA SER A 6 25.04 4.22 16.33
C SER A 6 24.75 3.80 14.88
N PHE A 7 23.75 2.96 14.68
CA PHE A 7 23.31 2.51 13.36
C PHE A 7 21.93 3.12 13.06
N GLN A 8 21.80 3.79 11.92
CA GLN A 8 20.50 4.27 11.43
C GLN A 8 19.83 3.16 10.62
N LEU A 9 18.60 2.82 11.00
CA LEU A 9 17.73 1.94 10.23
C LEU A 9 16.83 2.82 9.35
N GLU A 10 17.02 2.74 8.04
CA GLU A 10 16.17 3.42 7.08
C GLU A 10 14.93 2.56 6.81
N LYS A 11 13.73 3.12 7.02
CA LYS A 11 12.48 2.49 6.56
C LYS A 11 12.50 2.48 5.03
N LYS A 12 12.35 1.29 4.44
CA LYS A 12 12.31 1.14 2.98
C LYS A 12 10.86 1.18 2.53
N GLY A 13 10.55 2.14 1.67
CA GLY A 13 9.20 2.42 1.23
C GLY A 13 9.17 3.74 0.50
N PHE A 14 7.96 4.17 0.18
CA PHE A 14 7.72 5.47 -0.43
C PHE A 14 6.53 6.15 0.24
N PRO A 15 6.56 7.49 0.37
CA PRO A 15 5.38 8.23 0.79
C PRO A 15 4.33 8.19 -0.33
N VAL A 16 3.06 8.11 0.05
CA VAL A 16 1.91 8.18 -0.83
C VAL A 16 1.00 9.29 -0.31
N ASN A 17 0.78 10.30 -1.13
CA ASN A 17 -0.01 11.46 -0.73
C ASN A 17 -1.36 11.40 -1.44
N ILE A 18 -2.43 11.36 -0.66
CA ILE A 18 -3.82 11.38 -1.15
C ILE A 18 -4.43 12.70 -0.67
N GLY A 19 -4.39 13.70 -1.55
CA GLY A 19 -4.74 15.08 -1.19
C GLY A 19 -3.84 15.60 -0.06
N GLU A 20 -4.44 15.95 1.07
CA GLU A 20 -3.76 16.43 2.28
C GLU A 20 -3.31 15.30 3.24
N VAL A 21 -3.61 14.03 2.93
CA VAL A 21 -3.25 12.90 3.80
C VAL A 21 -2.02 12.19 3.27
N GLU A 22 -0.99 12.08 4.12
CA GLU A 22 0.27 11.40 3.80
C GLU A 22 0.31 10.01 4.43
N PHE A 23 0.52 9.00 3.59
CA PHE A 23 0.75 7.61 3.97
C PHE A 23 2.19 7.22 3.67
N PHE A 24 2.68 6.20 4.36
CA PHE A 24 3.98 5.60 4.06
C PHE A 24 3.77 4.14 3.71
N PHE A 25 4.04 3.78 2.45
CA PHE A 25 3.93 2.41 2.00
C PHE A 25 5.26 1.69 2.20
N GLY A 26 5.28 0.73 3.12
CA GLY A 26 6.44 -0.10 3.41
C GLY A 26 6.65 -1.16 2.34
N THR A 27 7.72 -1.05 1.55
CA THR A 27 7.97 -1.99 0.44
C THR A 27 8.78 -3.19 0.87
N THR A 28 9.12 -3.36 2.16
CA THR A 28 9.99 -4.45 2.63
C THR A 28 9.38 -5.82 2.26
N PRO A 29 10.19 -6.86 1.95
CA PRO A 29 9.64 -8.16 1.58
C PRO A 29 8.74 -8.72 2.70
N GLU A 30 9.06 -8.43 3.97
CA GLU A 30 8.25 -8.81 5.12
C GLU A 30 6.90 -8.07 5.17
N GLU A 31 6.87 -6.78 4.84
CA GLU A 31 5.61 -6.02 4.75
C GLU A 31 4.79 -6.41 3.53
N LEU A 32 5.42 -6.65 2.38
CA LEU A 32 4.72 -7.11 1.18
C LEU A 32 4.11 -8.50 1.40
N THR A 33 4.83 -9.43 2.03
CA THR A 33 4.25 -10.75 2.34
C THR A 33 3.08 -10.62 3.31
N ARG A 34 3.20 -9.81 4.37
CA ARG A 34 2.05 -9.53 5.28
C ARG A 34 0.88 -8.90 4.55
N PHE A 35 1.17 -7.99 3.62
CA PHE A 35 0.17 -7.34 2.79
C PHE A 35 -0.60 -8.36 1.96
N PHE A 36 0.09 -9.27 1.26
CA PHE A 36 -0.57 -10.31 0.46
C PHE A 36 -1.40 -11.31 1.28
N ASP A 37 -0.91 -11.71 2.47
CA ASP A 37 -1.67 -12.58 3.38
C ASP A 37 -2.98 -11.92 3.85
N VAL A 38 -2.92 -10.64 4.26
CA VAL A 38 -4.09 -9.89 4.71
C VAL A 38 -5.02 -9.55 3.55
N GLN A 39 -4.46 -9.31 2.35
CA GLN A 39 -5.24 -8.92 1.18
C GLN A 39 -6.23 -10.00 0.73
N ALA A 40 -5.97 -11.28 0.98
CA ALA A 40 -6.92 -12.35 0.69
C ALA A 40 -8.24 -12.20 1.47
N GLU A 41 -8.16 -11.85 2.76
CA GLU A 41 -9.34 -11.64 3.61
C GLU A 41 -10.12 -10.39 3.19
N PHE A 42 -9.40 -9.34 2.77
CA PHE A 42 -10.02 -8.12 2.27
C PHE A 42 -10.65 -8.31 0.88
N ASP A 43 -10.06 -9.12 0.00
CA ASP A 43 -10.57 -9.35 -1.35
C ASP A 43 -11.93 -10.07 -1.33
N GLU A 44 -12.10 -11.09 -0.48
CA GLU A 44 -13.39 -11.74 -0.28
C GLU A 44 -14.46 -10.73 0.18
N LYS A 45 -14.11 -9.88 1.16
CA LYS A 45 -15.01 -8.86 1.68
C LYS A 45 -15.38 -7.81 0.63
N VAL A 46 -14.40 -7.34 -0.14
CA VAL A 46 -14.63 -6.38 -1.25
C VAL A 46 -15.53 -7.02 -2.33
N LYS A 47 -15.33 -8.30 -2.64
CA LYS A 47 -16.12 -9.03 -3.63
C LYS A 47 -17.57 -9.23 -3.17
N GLU A 48 -17.80 -9.56 -1.91
CA GLU A 48 -19.14 -9.62 -1.32
C GLU A 48 -19.83 -8.25 -1.38
N LEU A 49 -19.15 -7.17 -0.98
CA LEU A 49 -19.69 -5.81 -1.04
C LEU A 49 -20.04 -5.39 -2.47
N LYS A 50 -19.16 -5.68 -3.45
CA LYS A 50 -19.43 -5.45 -4.88
C LYS A 50 -20.62 -6.26 -5.39
N GLN A 51 -20.79 -7.50 -4.92
CA GLN A 51 -21.97 -8.31 -5.26
C GLN A 51 -23.25 -7.75 -4.65
N GLN A 52 -23.22 -7.32 -3.38
CA GLN A 52 -24.35 -6.68 -2.73
C GLN A 52 -24.77 -5.41 -3.47
N LEU A 53 -23.79 -4.59 -3.89
CA LEU A 53 -24.04 -3.37 -4.65
C LEU A 53 -24.67 -3.67 -6.02
N LYS A 54 -24.21 -4.73 -6.71
CA LYS A 54 -24.81 -5.19 -7.99
C LYS A 54 -26.21 -5.82 -7.83
N GLN A 55 -26.52 -6.38 -6.67
CA GLN A 55 -27.83 -6.97 -6.40
C GLN A 55 -28.93 -5.93 -6.16
N ILE A 56 -28.56 -4.68 -5.89
CA ILE A 56 -29.51 -3.58 -5.78
C ILE A 56 -30.06 -3.29 -7.18
N LYS A 57 -31.23 -3.86 -7.50
CA LYS A 57 -31.88 -3.76 -8.81
C LYS A 57 -32.47 -2.37 -9.11
N ASN A 58 -32.59 -1.51 -8.10
CA ASN A 58 -33.38 -0.29 -8.17
C ASN A 58 -32.49 0.97 -8.21
N ILE A 59 -31.47 0.97 -9.07
CA ILE A 59 -30.50 2.06 -9.19
C ILE A 59 -31.09 3.25 -9.98
N GLU A 60 -32.05 2.98 -10.87
CA GLU A 60 -32.68 4.01 -11.72
C GLU A 60 -33.74 4.86 -10.99
N GLN A 61 -34.39 4.33 -9.94
CA GLN A 61 -35.34 5.05 -9.08
C GLN A 61 -35.18 4.59 -7.63
N PRO A 62 -34.04 4.89 -6.99
CA PRO A 62 -33.77 4.40 -5.64
C PRO A 62 -34.79 5.00 -4.66
N GLU A 63 -35.46 4.14 -3.90
CA GLU A 63 -36.15 4.59 -2.70
C GLU A 63 -35.09 5.14 -1.72
N LYS A 64 -35.48 6.04 -0.81
CA LYS A 64 -34.54 6.62 0.17
C LYS A 64 -33.73 5.55 0.92
N GLU A 65 -34.34 4.40 1.20
CA GLU A 65 -33.69 3.28 1.88
C GLU A 65 -32.64 2.58 1.00
N ASP A 66 -32.88 2.43 -0.29
CA ASP A 66 -31.91 1.86 -1.24
C ASP A 66 -30.74 2.83 -1.45
N ALA A 67 -31.01 4.13 -1.58
CA ALA A 67 -29.96 5.15 -1.69
C ALA A 67 -29.02 5.14 -0.47
N ILE A 68 -29.59 5.06 0.74
CA ILE A 68 -28.79 4.98 1.98
C ILE A 68 -27.96 3.69 2.02
N LYS A 69 -28.52 2.55 1.58
CA LYS A 69 -27.77 1.28 1.50
C LYS A 69 -26.64 1.34 0.48
N ILE A 70 -26.87 1.92 -0.70
CA ILE A 70 -25.83 2.10 -1.72
C ILE A 70 -24.69 2.93 -1.15
N ILE A 71 -24.98 4.08 -0.54
CA ILE A 71 -23.96 4.96 0.05
C ILE A 71 -23.19 4.23 1.16
N ALA A 72 -23.88 3.49 2.02
CA ALA A 72 -23.23 2.71 3.09
C ALA A 72 -22.30 1.63 2.51
N LEU A 73 -22.74 0.87 1.51
CA LEU A 73 -21.94 -0.16 0.86
C LEU A 73 -20.75 0.42 0.11
N THR A 74 -20.91 1.54 -0.61
CA THR A 74 -19.81 2.28 -1.24
C THR A 74 -18.79 2.70 -0.19
N LYS A 75 -19.24 3.20 0.96
CA LYS A 75 -18.35 3.58 2.05
C LYS A 75 -17.59 2.39 2.65
N ASP A 76 -18.27 1.27 2.90
CA ASP A 76 -17.63 0.04 3.40
C ASP A 76 -16.64 -0.55 2.39
N LEU A 77 -16.95 -0.47 1.10
CA LEU A 77 -16.08 -0.92 0.03
C LEU A 77 -14.82 -0.06 -0.05
N ALA A 78 -14.96 1.27 -0.09
CA ALA A 78 -13.84 2.19 -0.02
C ALA A 78 -13.01 1.94 1.24
N LYS A 79 -13.66 1.73 2.39
CA LYS A 79 -12.96 1.39 3.63
C LYS A 79 -12.10 0.15 3.49
N ALA A 80 -12.67 -0.95 3.00
CA ALA A 80 -11.94 -2.20 2.81
C ALA A 80 -10.77 -2.04 1.82
N GLU A 81 -10.96 -1.33 0.71
CA GLU A 81 -9.93 -1.11 -0.30
C GLU A 81 -8.75 -0.27 0.23
N TYR A 82 -9.01 0.88 0.85
CA TYR A 82 -7.95 1.74 1.39
C TYR A 82 -7.29 1.17 2.65
N ASP A 83 -8.06 0.54 3.55
CA ASP A 83 -7.48 -0.10 4.73
C ASP A 83 -6.63 -1.33 4.35
N SER A 84 -7.02 -2.06 3.29
CA SER A 84 -6.19 -3.11 2.72
C SER A 84 -4.87 -2.54 2.20
N LEU A 85 -4.92 -1.41 1.48
CA LEU A 85 -3.76 -0.81 0.82
C LEU A 85 -2.79 -0.11 1.78
N PHE A 86 -3.29 0.59 2.79
CA PHE A 86 -2.47 1.44 3.67
C PHE A 86 -2.45 0.99 5.14
N GLY A 87 -3.22 -0.06 5.47
CA GLY A 87 -3.41 -0.55 6.82
C GLY A 87 -4.70 -0.02 7.46
N GLU A 88 -5.13 -0.70 8.52
CA GLU A 88 -6.38 -0.42 9.23
C GLU A 88 -6.49 1.04 9.69
N GLY A 89 -7.64 1.67 9.40
CA GLY A 89 -7.91 3.07 9.75
C GLY A 89 -7.34 4.10 8.77
N ALA A 90 -6.78 3.67 7.64
CA ALA A 90 -6.36 4.57 6.57
C ALA A 90 -7.54 5.28 5.93
N PHE A 91 -8.62 4.54 5.66
CA PHE A 91 -9.84 5.12 5.11
C PHE A 91 -10.41 6.21 6.02
N GLU A 92 -10.47 5.98 7.33
CA GLU A 92 -11.05 6.95 8.27
C GLU A 92 -10.25 8.26 8.31
N LYS A 93 -8.92 8.18 8.12
CA LYS A 93 -8.07 9.37 7.99
C LYS A 93 -8.40 10.16 6.73
N ILE A 94 -8.54 9.48 5.59
CA ILE A 94 -8.86 10.13 4.32
C ILE A 94 -10.28 10.71 4.37
N TYR A 95 -11.25 9.92 4.83
CA TYR A 95 -12.65 10.29 4.88
C TYR A 95 -12.94 11.44 5.86
N SER A 96 -12.10 11.62 6.89
CA SER A 96 -12.19 12.77 7.79
C SER A 96 -11.88 14.11 7.11
N VAL A 97 -11.06 14.09 6.05
CA VAL A 97 -10.69 15.28 5.27
C VAL A 97 -11.56 15.39 4.02
N TYR A 98 -11.77 14.28 3.33
CA TYR A 98 -12.56 14.17 2.11
C TYR A 98 -13.70 13.18 2.32
N PRO A 99 -14.87 13.63 2.85
CA PRO A 99 -16.01 12.75 3.14
C PRO A 99 -16.80 12.36 1.88
N ASP A 100 -16.11 11.93 0.83
CA ASP A 100 -16.66 11.54 -0.47
C ASP A 100 -16.25 10.10 -0.80
N ALA A 101 -17.11 9.14 -0.46
CA ALA A 101 -16.80 7.72 -0.65
C ALA A 101 -16.81 7.31 -2.14
N GLU A 102 -17.63 7.94 -2.97
CA GLU A 102 -17.72 7.63 -4.40
C GLU A 102 -16.43 8.04 -5.11
N GLN A 103 -15.98 9.28 -4.88
CA GLN A 103 -14.71 9.76 -5.42
C GLN A 103 -13.53 8.92 -4.95
N LEU A 104 -13.55 8.47 -3.69
CA LEU A 104 -12.50 7.60 -3.15
C LEU A 104 -12.45 6.26 -3.87
N ILE A 105 -13.58 5.63 -4.18
CA ILE A 105 -13.59 4.40 -4.99
C ILE A 105 -13.08 4.67 -6.40
N GLU A 106 -13.53 5.74 -7.06
CA GLU A 106 -13.10 6.05 -8.42
C GLU A 106 -11.58 6.30 -8.51
N LEU A 107 -11.01 6.95 -7.49
CA LEU A 107 -9.57 7.19 -7.40
C LEU A 107 -8.78 5.99 -6.91
N PHE A 108 -9.42 4.97 -6.32
CA PHE A 108 -8.71 3.82 -5.79
C PHE A 108 -7.98 3.04 -6.90
N ASP A 109 -8.63 2.82 -8.04
CA ASP A 109 -8.05 2.07 -9.17
C ASP A 109 -6.73 2.71 -9.68
N PRO A 110 -6.69 4.01 -10.05
CA PRO A 110 -5.43 4.64 -10.45
C PRO A 110 -4.40 4.73 -9.32
N ILE A 111 -4.82 4.95 -8.07
CA ILE A 111 -3.90 4.97 -6.92
C ILE A 111 -3.24 3.60 -6.74
N SER A 112 -4.02 2.52 -6.82
CA SER A 112 -3.53 1.16 -6.66
C SER A 112 -2.54 0.79 -7.77
N PHE A 113 -2.78 1.24 -9.01
CA PHE A 113 -1.90 1.03 -10.14
C PHE A 113 -0.55 1.74 -9.95
N GLU A 114 -0.57 3.03 -9.58
CA GLU A 114 0.65 3.81 -9.32
C GLU A 114 1.47 3.20 -8.17
N ILE A 115 0.80 2.71 -7.12
CA ILE A 115 1.45 2.04 -5.99
C ILE A 115 2.09 0.73 -6.45
N ALA A 116 1.40 -0.08 -7.26
CA ALA A 116 1.95 -1.30 -7.81
C ALA A 116 3.21 -1.02 -8.66
N GLU A 117 3.16 0.01 -9.51
CA GLU A 117 4.31 0.43 -10.32
C GLU A 117 5.48 0.93 -9.44
N ALA A 118 5.18 1.69 -8.38
CA ALA A 118 6.18 2.15 -7.42
C ALA A 118 6.84 0.99 -6.65
N ILE A 119 6.05 -0.03 -6.23
CA ILE A 119 6.56 -1.26 -5.62
C ILE A 119 7.51 -1.99 -6.58
N GLU A 120 7.12 -2.13 -7.85
CA GLU A 120 7.94 -2.78 -8.86
C GLU A 120 9.26 -2.04 -9.09
N LYS A 121 9.21 -0.70 -9.25
CA LYS A 121 10.40 0.16 -9.37
C LYS A 121 11.33 0.03 -8.16
N GLU A 122 10.78 -0.04 -6.96
CA GLU A 122 11.57 -0.22 -5.73
C GLU A 122 12.20 -1.63 -5.67
N ALA A 123 11.47 -2.67 -6.08
CA ALA A 123 11.99 -4.03 -6.17
C ALA A 123 13.15 -4.14 -7.18
N LEU A 124 13.05 -3.47 -8.33
CA LEU A 124 14.11 -3.33 -9.33
C LEU A 124 15.33 -2.58 -8.76
N LYS A 125 15.13 -1.42 -8.13
CA LYS A 125 16.21 -0.67 -7.46
C LYS A 125 16.91 -1.52 -6.38
N ARG A 126 16.18 -2.36 -5.65
CA ARG A 126 16.75 -3.29 -4.68
C ARG A 126 17.60 -4.35 -5.34
N LYS A 127 17.13 -5.01 -6.40
CA LYS A 127 17.94 -5.99 -7.16
C LYS A 127 19.25 -5.37 -7.63
N ASP A 128 19.21 -4.14 -8.14
CA ASP A 128 20.40 -3.42 -8.60
C ASP A 128 21.33 -3.06 -7.42
N SER A 129 20.78 -2.55 -6.32
CA SER A 129 21.55 -2.17 -5.14
C SER A 129 22.17 -3.36 -4.39
N VAL A 130 21.48 -4.51 -4.33
CA VAL A 130 21.99 -5.74 -3.71
C VAL A 130 23.09 -6.34 -4.58
N SER A 131 22.93 -6.33 -5.91
CA SER A 131 23.99 -6.73 -6.84
C SER A 131 25.20 -5.81 -6.75
N LYS A 132 25.00 -4.49 -6.69
CA LYS A 132 26.08 -3.52 -6.45
C LYS A 132 26.74 -3.71 -5.10
N LYS A 133 25.99 -3.89 -4.00
CA LYS A 133 26.54 -4.15 -2.66
C LYS A 133 27.33 -5.47 -2.62
N LYS A 134 26.85 -6.54 -3.27
CA LYS A 134 27.60 -7.80 -3.42
C LYS A 134 28.88 -7.59 -4.22
N ALA A 135 28.83 -6.86 -5.34
CA ALA A 135 30.00 -6.56 -6.15
C ALA A 135 31.02 -5.67 -5.39
N ASP A 136 30.55 -4.71 -4.60
CA ASP A 136 31.40 -3.83 -3.79
C ASP A 136 32.05 -4.60 -2.63
N LEU A 137 31.31 -5.51 -1.99
CA LEU A 137 31.84 -6.42 -0.97
C LEU A 137 32.86 -7.40 -1.56
N LEU A 138 32.62 -7.92 -2.76
CA LEU A 138 33.57 -8.78 -3.49
C LEU A 138 34.83 -8.00 -3.90
N LYS A 139 34.69 -6.78 -4.42
CA LYS A 139 35.82 -5.87 -4.72
C LYS A 139 36.61 -5.52 -3.45
N LYS A 140 35.95 -5.20 -2.34
CA LYS A 140 36.60 -4.93 -1.04
C LYS A 140 37.33 -6.16 -0.49
N LYS A 141 36.77 -7.37 -0.65
CA LYS A 141 37.46 -8.63 -0.31
C LYS A 141 38.68 -8.89 -1.21
N ALA A 142 38.55 -8.66 -2.53
CA ALA A 142 39.66 -8.83 -3.48
C ALA A 142 40.81 -7.83 -3.24
N LEU A 143 40.50 -6.57 -2.91
CA LEU A 143 41.49 -5.54 -2.57
C LEU A 143 42.21 -5.81 -1.24
N LYS A 144 41.53 -6.42 -0.25
CA LYS A 144 42.14 -6.86 1.01
C LYS A 144 43.11 -8.03 0.82
N ASN A 145 42.85 -8.95 -0.12
CA ASN A 145 43.76 -10.05 -0.43
C ASN A 145 45.00 -9.62 -1.25
N LYS A 146 44.91 -8.56 -2.05
CA LYS A 146 46.07 -7.99 -2.77
C LYS A 146 47.06 -7.24 -1.88
N LYS A 147 46.61 -6.68 -0.74
CA LYS A 147 47.49 -6.00 0.24
C LYS A 147 48.19 -6.94 1.22
N LYS A 148 47.93 -8.25 1.16
CA LYS A 148 48.55 -9.29 2.01
C LYS A 148 49.54 -10.19 1.24
N LYS A 149 49.81 -9.91 -0.03
CA LYS A 149 50.84 -10.57 -0.83
C LYS A 149 52.00 -9.63 -1.06
#